data_AF-A0A2E0G6D0-F1
#
_entry.id   AF-A0A2E0G6D0-F1
#
_cell.length_a   1.000
_cell.length_b   1.000
_cell.length_c   1.000
_cell.angle_alpha   90.00
_cell.angle_beta   90.00
_cell.angle_gamma   90.00
#
_symmetry.space_group_name_H-M   'P 1'
#
loop_
_entity.id
_entity.type
_entity.pdbx_description
1 polymer ?
#
loop_
_entity_poly.entity_id
_entity_poly.type
_entity_poly.pdbx_seq_one_letter_code
_entity_poly.pdbx_strand_id
1 'polypeptide(L)'
;MRNLLLIILFISNLGISQDIYPADTLISSQNSNFLEKATILPISAWQRLSYNSNLLSCQFYPSCSNYGAIAISQRGIFVGSAIAADRIVRCNPFALDYHYDLNGKFHYPDYRLIDPLHIIDSKNNSNKSPLIAAGLSTILPGSGRMYAGRFRDGLVGLWMIVISSTAAYSSFQENKNNKGNFFSIITLLFYTGEIYGAYRTAKYYQVSNNK
;
A
#
# COMPACT_ATOMS: atom_id res chain seq x y z
N MET A 1 37.57 -2.41 -1.82
CA MET A 1 37.50 -1.31 -0.83
C MET A 1 36.51 -0.21 -1.21
N ARG A 2 36.58 0.41 -2.41
CA ARG A 2 35.65 1.48 -2.83
C ARG A 2 34.15 1.10 -2.78
N ASN A 3 33.79 -0.11 -3.24
CA ASN A 3 32.40 -0.58 -3.18
C ASN A 3 31.91 -0.83 -1.74
N LEU A 4 32.80 -1.31 -0.85
CA LEU A 4 32.47 -1.51 0.55
C LEU A 4 32.25 -0.17 1.27
N LEU A 5 33.09 0.83 0.97
CA LEU A 5 32.96 2.19 1.52
C LEU A 5 31.67 2.86 1.05
N LEU A 6 31.30 2.71 -0.24
CA LEU A 6 30.04 3.21 -0.78
C LEU A 6 28.82 2.51 -0.16
N ILE A 7 28.90 1.20 0.07
CA ILE A 7 27.84 0.45 0.75
C ILE A 7 27.71 0.92 2.21
N ILE A 8 28.82 1.12 2.92
CA ILE A 8 28.84 1.63 4.31
C ILE A 8 28.26 3.05 4.37
N LEU A 9 28.67 3.94 3.45
CA LEU A 9 28.14 5.32 3.36
C LEU A 9 26.66 5.35 2.97
N PHE A 10 26.20 4.41 2.15
CA PHE A 10 24.79 4.27 1.79
C PHE A 10 23.97 3.77 2.99
N ILE A 11 24.45 2.76 3.71
CA ILE A 11 23.83 2.24 4.93
C ILE A 11 23.80 3.31 6.04
N SER A 12 24.88 4.10 6.19
CA SER A 12 24.91 5.18 7.19
C SER A 12 23.95 6.32 6.87
N ASN A 13 23.71 6.62 5.58
CA ASN A 13 22.72 7.63 5.17
C ASN A 13 21.27 7.15 5.25
N LEU A 14 21.03 5.84 5.22
CA LEU A 14 19.69 5.26 5.44
C LEU A 14 19.25 5.33 6.90
N GLY A 15 20.20 5.36 7.84
CA GLY A 15 19.93 5.38 9.28
C GLY A 15 19.72 6.77 9.89
N ILE A 16 19.94 7.85 9.13
CA ILE A 16 19.80 9.23 9.63
C ILE A 16 18.44 9.77 9.20
N SER A 17 17.56 10.03 10.15
CA SER A 17 16.31 10.79 9.93
C SER A 17 16.63 12.16 9.34
N GLN A 18 16.13 12.45 8.14
CA GLN A 18 16.28 13.75 7.47
C GLN A 18 14.91 14.42 7.39
N ASP A 19 14.82 15.73 7.68
CA ASP A 19 13.55 16.47 7.59
C ASP A 19 13.02 16.63 6.14
N ILE A 20 13.74 16.06 5.16
CA ILE A 20 13.43 16.12 3.73
C ILE A 20 12.34 15.10 3.35
N TYR A 21 12.32 13.93 3.97
CA TYR A 21 11.41 12.85 3.62
C TYR A 21 10.29 12.73 4.65
N PRO A 22 9.02 12.67 4.24
CA PRO A 22 7.92 12.80 5.20
C PRO A 22 7.86 11.63 6.20
N ALA A 23 8.31 10.43 5.84
CA ALA A 23 8.36 9.31 6.78
C ALA A 23 9.41 9.48 7.90
N ASP A 24 10.46 10.28 7.67
CA ASP A 24 11.50 10.52 8.68
C ASP A 24 10.93 11.31 9.88
N THR A 25 9.92 12.17 9.67
CA THR A 25 9.21 12.87 10.76
C THR A 25 8.57 11.92 11.77
N LEU A 26 8.14 10.73 11.32
CA LEU A 26 7.56 9.69 12.17
C LEU A 26 8.64 8.89 12.90
N ILE A 27 9.85 8.82 12.37
CA ILE A 27 11.01 8.17 13.01
C ILE A 27 11.57 9.06 14.12
N SER A 28 11.65 10.37 13.88
CA SER A 28 12.14 11.36 14.86
C SER A 28 11.11 11.68 15.95
N SER A 29 9.82 11.43 15.71
CA SER A 29 8.76 11.64 16.69
C SER A 29 9.03 10.94 18.03
N GLN A 30 8.71 11.63 19.13
CA GLN A 30 8.79 11.07 20.49
C GLN A 30 7.63 10.13 20.81
N ASN A 31 6.52 10.23 20.08
CA ASN A 31 5.31 9.45 20.33
C ASN A 31 5.35 8.05 19.72
N SER A 32 6.22 7.82 18.73
CA SER A 32 6.32 6.54 18.03
C SER A 32 7.18 5.55 18.81
N ASN A 33 6.68 4.33 18.95
CA ASN A 33 7.39 3.27 19.68
C ASN A 33 8.48 2.60 18.81
N PHE A 34 9.32 1.77 19.44
CA PHE A 34 10.41 1.10 18.74
C PHE A 34 9.95 0.25 17.55
N LEU A 35 8.86 -0.50 17.69
CA LEU A 35 8.37 -1.39 16.63
C LEU A 35 7.80 -0.59 15.45
N GLU A 36 7.12 0.52 15.72
CA GLU A 36 6.63 1.46 14.71
C GLU A 36 7.81 2.03 13.92
N LYS A 37 8.85 2.51 14.61
CA LYS A 37 10.07 3.03 13.98
C LYS A 37 10.77 1.97 13.13
N ALA A 38 10.91 0.75 13.65
CA ALA A 38 11.49 -0.37 12.92
C ALA A 38 10.69 -0.71 11.65
N THR A 39 9.36 -0.60 11.70
CA THR A 39 8.47 -0.85 10.54
C THR A 39 8.52 0.30 9.52
N ILE A 40 8.62 1.55 9.97
CA ILE A 40 8.67 2.73 9.09
C ILE A 40 10.06 2.92 8.47
N LEU A 41 11.13 2.46 9.12
CA LEU A 41 12.51 2.58 8.62
C LEU A 41 12.70 2.09 7.16
N PRO A 42 12.24 0.89 6.75
CA PRO A 42 12.33 0.49 5.35
C PRO A 42 11.52 1.40 4.40
N ILE A 43 10.41 1.98 4.87
CA ILE A 43 9.62 2.94 4.09
C ILE A 43 10.40 4.24 3.91
N SER A 44 11.04 4.74 4.96
CA SER A 44 11.84 5.97 4.87
C SER A 44 13.09 5.76 4.01
N ALA A 45 13.74 4.60 4.13
CA ALA A 45 14.82 4.17 3.25
C ALA A 45 14.38 4.19 1.77
N TRP A 46 13.18 3.67 1.47
CA TRP A 46 12.60 3.71 0.13
C TRP A 46 12.28 5.14 -0.35
N GLN A 47 11.91 6.07 0.53
CA GLN A 47 11.66 7.47 0.16
C GLN A 47 12.90 8.17 -0.39
N ARG A 48 14.10 7.85 0.14
CA ARG A 48 15.39 8.38 -0.37
C ARG A 48 15.64 8.02 -1.83
N LEU A 49 15.10 6.89 -2.31
CA LEU A 49 15.20 6.48 -3.72
C LEU A 49 14.03 7.01 -4.55
N SER A 50 12.80 6.82 -4.06
CA SER A 50 11.59 7.12 -4.83
C SER A 50 11.35 8.62 -5.04
N TYR A 51 11.67 9.48 -4.06
CA TYR A 51 11.43 10.93 -4.17
C TYR A 51 12.44 11.62 -5.10
N ASN A 52 13.58 10.97 -5.35
CA ASN A 52 14.63 11.49 -6.23
C ASN A 52 14.54 10.90 -7.65
N SER A 53 13.44 10.24 -8.00
CA SER A 53 13.24 9.65 -9.33
C SER A 53 11.81 9.82 -9.82
N ASN A 54 11.65 10.55 -10.93
CA ASN A 54 10.34 10.74 -11.57
C ASN A 54 9.73 9.42 -12.06
N LEU A 55 10.55 8.40 -12.33
CA LEU A 55 10.09 7.06 -12.75
C LEU A 55 9.40 6.29 -11.63
N LEU A 56 9.67 6.66 -10.36
CA LEU A 56 9.13 6.00 -9.18
C LEU A 56 8.02 6.83 -8.52
N SER A 57 7.54 7.87 -9.21
CA SER A 57 6.42 8.69 -8.77
C SER A 57 5.14 7.87 -8.67
N CYS A 58 4.46 7.97 -7.53
CA CYS A 58 3.15 7.35 -7.36
C CYS A 58 2.08 8.18 -8.07
N GLN A 59 1.06 7.52 -8.62
CA GLN A 59 -0.12 8.17 -9.22
C GLN A 59 -0.94 8.99 -8.21
N PHE A 60 -0.69 8.75 -6.93
CA PHE A 60 -1.51 9.15 -5.82
C PHE A 60 -0.79 10.14 -4.89
N TYR A 61 -1.57 11.05 -4.29
CA TYR A 61 -1.17 11.93 -3.20
C TYR A 61 -1.92 11.60 -1.90
N PRO A 62 -1.23 11.47 -0.75
CA PRO A 62 0.23 11.36 -0.64
C PRO A 62 0.75 10.09 -1.36
N SER A 63 2.07 10.03 -1.60
CA SER A 63 2.72 8.87 -2.23
C SER A 63 2.42 7.57 -1.47
N CYS A 64 2.51 6.41 -2.13
CA CYS A 64 2.21 5.12 -1.48
C CYS A 64 3.06 4.86 -0.24
N SER A 65 4.34 5.24 -0.27
CA SER A 65 5.25 5.13 0.87
C SER A 65 4.84 6.05 2.02
N ASN A 66 4.54 7.32 1.73
CA ASN A 66 4.10 8.26 2.76
C ASN A 66 2.73 7.87 3.34
N TYR A 67 1.79 7.46 2.49
CA TYR A 67 0.49 6.94 2.90
C TYR A 67 0.65 5.72 3.82
N GLY A 68 1.55 4.79 3.48
CA GLY A 68 1.83 3.62 4.30
C GLY A 68 2.44 3.97 5.66
N ALA A 69 3.38 4.92 5.71
CA ALA A 69 3.97 5.39 6.96
C ALA A 69 2.91 6.02 7.89
N ILE A 70 2.04 6.87 7.32
CA ILE A 70 0.92 7.48 8.06
C ILE A 70 -0.07 6.40 8.54
N ALA A 71 -0.38 5.42 7.71
CA ALA A 71 -1.29 4.33 8.07
C ALA A 71 -0.74 3.47 9.23
N ILE A 72 0.55 3.13 9.21
CA ILE A 72 1.22 2.40 10.31
C ILE A 72 1.19 3.21 11.60
N SER A 73 1.48 4.51 11.53
CA SER A 73 1.48 5.37 12.71
C SER A 73 0.09 5.54 13.32
N GLN A 74 -0.95 5.70 12.49
CA GLN A 74 -2.31 5.97 12.98
C GLN A 74 -3.14 4.72 13.31
N ARG A 75 -2.84 3.57 12.68
CA ARG A 75 -3.63 2.32 12.82
C ARG A 75 -2.84 1.15 13.40
N GLY A 76 -1.58 1.36 13.75
CA GLY A 76 -0.67 0.31 14.20
C GLY A 76 -0.12 -0.52 13.05
N ILE A 77 0.87 -1.35 13.37
CA ILE A 77 1.69 -2.06 12.38
C ILE A 77 0.85 -2.99 11.51
N PHE A 78 0.05 -3.88 12.10
CA PHE A 78 -0.68 -4.89 11.32
C PHE A 78 -1.73 -4.27 10.39
N VAL A 79 -2.62 -3.42 10.93
CA VAL A 79 -3.68 -2.79 10.14
C VAL A 79 -3.11 -1.76 9.18
N GLY A 80 -2.13 -0.97 9.61
CA GLY A 80 -1.45 0.01 8.78
C GLY A 80 -0.69 -0.62 7.61
N SER A 81 -0.02 -1.75 7.81
CA SER A 81 0.63 -2.50 6.74
C SER A 81 -0.37 -3.09 5.74
N ALA A 82 -1.52 -3.59 6.19
CA ALA A 82 -2.60 -4.04 5.29
C ALA A 82 -3.17 -2.86 4.47
N ILE A 83 -3.37 -1.71 5.10
CA ILE A 83 -3.81 -0.47 4.42
C ILE A 83 -2.77 0.00 3.38
N ALA A 84 -1.47 -0.09 3.72
CA ALA A 84 -0.39 0.24 2.82
C ALA A 84 -0.33 -0.71 1.62
N ALA A 85 -0.55 -2.02 1.84
CA ALA A 85 -0.61 -3.01 0.78
C ALA A 85 -1.82 -2.79 -0.15
N ASP A 86 -3.02 -2.52 0.39
CA ASP A 86 -4.19 -2.09 -0.40
C ASP A 86 -3.86 -0.87 -1.27
N ARG A 87 -3.14 0.11 -0.69
CA ARG A 87 -2.73 1.31 -1.41
C ARG A 87 -1.83 1.00 -2.60
N ILE A 88 -0.86 0.09 -2.43
CA ILE A 88 0.02 -0.34 -3.51
C ILE A 88 -0.78 -1.00 -4.62
N VAL A 89 -1.71 -1.92 -4.30
CA VAL A 89 -2.57 -2.57 -5.31
C VAL A 89 -3.39 -1.54 -6.08
N ARG A 90 -3.99 -0.57 -5.39
CA ARG A 90 -4.79 0.48 -6.02
C ARG A 90 -3.97 1.48 -6.82
N CYS A 91 -2.67 1.60 -6.60
CA CYS A 91 -1.77 2.48 -7.36
C CYS A 91 -1.33 1.81 -8.66
N ASN A 92 -2.29 1.58 -9.56
CA ASN A 92 -2.10 0.93 -10.84
C ASN A 92 -2.68 1.81 -11.97
N PRO A 93 -2.38 1.52 -13.26
CA PRO A 93 -2.82 2.36 -14.38
C PRO A 93 -4.33 2.61 -14.48
N PHE A 94 -5.14 1.72 -13.93
CA PHE A 94 -6.61 1.83 -13.95
C PHE A 94 -7.15 2.77 -12.88
N ALA A 95 -6.28 3.36 -12.05
CA ALA A 95 -6.70 4.16 -10.92
C ALA A 95 -7.35 5.50 -11.27
N LEU A 96 -7.01 6.05 -12.43
CA LEU A 96 -7.62 7.29 -12.90
C LEU A 96 -9.11 7.09 -13.22
N ASP A 97 -9.45 5.94 -13.80
CA ASP A 97 -10.79 5.59 -14.26
C ASP A 97 -11.79 5.59 -13.09
N TYR A 98 -11.55 4.74 -12.09
CA TYR A 98 -12.45 4.68 -10.94
C TYR A 98 -12.41 5.96 -10.10
N HIS A 99 -11.30 6.69 -10.09
CA HIS A 99 -11.20 7.95 -9.33
C HIS A 99 -12.06 9.04 -9.96
N TYR A 100 -12.15 9.04 -11.30
CA TYR A 100 -13.06 9.90 -12.04
C TYR A 100 -14.52 9.53 -11.79
N ASP A 101 -14.87 8.24 -11.87
CA ASP A 101 -16.24 7.74 -11.59
C ASP A 101 -16.77 8.12 -10.21
N LEU A 102 -15.85 8.27 -9.24
CA LEU A 102 -16.16 8.63 -7.86
C LEU A 102 -16.16 10.15 -7.61
N ASN A 103 -16.02 10.98 -8.65
CA ASN A 103 -15.81 12.43 -8.53
C ASN A 103 -14.67 12.78 -7.54
N GLY A 104 -13.58 12.02 -7.63
CA GLY A 104 -12.43 12.17 -6.74
C GLY A 104 -11.70 13.51 -6.92
N LYS A 105 -11.07 13.99 -5.85
CA LYS A 105 -10.29 15.24 -5.87
C LYS A 105 -8.87 15.00 -6.41
N PHE A 106 -8.28 16.04 -7.00
CA PHE A 106 -6.92 16.02 -7.52
C PHE A 106 -6.04 17.00 -6.74
N HIS A 107 -4.79 16.61 -6.50
CA HIS A 107 -3.81 17.42 -5.78
C HIS A 107 -3.17 18.41 -6.75
N TYR A 108 -3.04 19.68 -6.34
CA TYR A 108 -2.38 20.72 -7.14
C TYR A 108 -0.99 20.99 -6.55
N PRO A 109 0.07 21.16 -7.37
CA PRO A 109 0.07 21.38 -8.83
C PRO A 109 0.28 20.13 -9.70
N ASP A 110 0.52 18.96 -9.12
CA ASP A 110 0.96 17.75 -9.85
C ASP A 110 -0.17 16.83 -10.36
N TYR A 111 -1.43 17.21 -10.12
CA TYR A 111 -2.64 16.51 -10.54
C TYR A 111 -2.72 15.04 -10.10
N ARG A 112 -2.03 14.66 -9.03
CA ARG A 112 -2.15 13.31 -8.47
C ARG A 112 -3.51 13.07 -7.83
N LEU A 113 -3.95 11.82 -7.85
CA LEU A 113 -5.22 11.41 -7.25
C LEU A 113 -5.15 11.57 -5.72
N ILE A 114 -6.10 12.27 -5.10
CA ILE A 114 -6.14 12.39 -3.63
C ILE A 114 -6.85 11.18 -3.04
N ASP A 115 -6.20 10.46 -2.13
CA ASP A 115 -6.85 9.42 -1.33
C ASP A 115 -6.61 9.65 0.16
N PRO A 116 -7.63 10.10 0.90
CA PRO A 116 -7.49 10.29 2.33
C PRO A 116 -7.45 8.94 3.05
N LEU A 117 -6.66 8.85 4.12
CA LEU A 117 -6.67 7.69 5.00
C LEU A 117 -7.97 7.61 5.84
N HIS A 118 -8.50 8.77 6.22
CA HIS A 118 -9.78 8.91 6.91
C HIS A 118 -10.85 9.41 5.94
N ILE A 119 -11.85 8.57 5.66
CA ILE A 119 -12.97 8.91 4.79
C ILE A 119 -14.06 9.52 5.68
N ILE A 120 -14.20 10.84 5.62
CA ILE A 120 -15.12 11.63 6.46
C ILE A 120 -16.52 11.71 5.83
N ASP A 121 -16.60 11.80 4.50
CA ASP A 121 -17.85 12.05 3.77
C ASP A 121 -18.22 10.91 2.81
N SER A 122 -18.53 9.74 3.36
CA SER A 122 -19.17 8.68 2.58
C SER A 122 -20.68 8.95 2.48
N LYS A 123 -21.10 9.97 1.72
CA LYS A 123 -22.50 10.10 1.24
C LYS A 123 -22.83 9.03 0.18
N ASN A 124 -22.43 7.79 0.42
CA ASN A 124 -22.64 6.67 -0.47
C ASN A 124 -23.56 5.65 0.21
N ASN A 125 -24.79 5.56 -0.29
CA ASN A 125 -25.69 4.46 -0.01
C ASN A 125 -25.21 3.24 -0.81
N SER A 126 -24.17 2.57 -0.30
CA SER A 126 -23.72 1.30 -0.87
C SER A 126 -24.72 0.20 -0.55
N ASN A 127 -25.22 -0.47 -1.58
CA ASN A 127 -26.02 -1.70 -1.44
C ASN A 127 -25.15 -2.96 -1.36
N LYS A 128 -23.81 -2.83 -1.42
CA LYS A 128 -22.87 -3.95 -1.41
C LYS A 128 -22.41 -4.21 0.02
N SER A 129 -22.48 -5.46 0.46
CA SER A 129 -22.04 -5.82 1.82
C SER A 129 -20.51 -5.84 1.92
N PRO A 130 -19.91 -5.02 2.80
CA PRO A 130 -18.45 -5.02 2.99
C PRO A 130 -17.91 -6.33 3.56
N LEU A 131 -18.70 -7.02 4.38
CA LEU A 131 -18.31 -8.31 4.98
C LEU A 131 -18.30 -9.42 3.92
N ILE A 132 -19.29 -9.43 3.02
CA ILE A 132 -19.30 -10.38 1.89
C ILE A 132 -18.11 -10.12 0.98
N ALA A 133 -17.82 -8.86 0.65
CA ALA A 133 -16.65 -8.51 -0.15
C ALA A 133 -15.33 -9.00 0.49
N ALA A 134 -15.15 -8.78 1.80
CA ALA A 134 -13.98 -9.28 2.52
C ALA A 134 -13.90 -10.81 2.46
N GLY A 135 -14.99 -11.52 2.75
CA GLY A 135 -15.04 -12.98 2.74
C GLY A 135 -14.73 -13.59 1.38
N LEU A 136 -15.24 -12.98 0.30
CA LEU A 136 -14.89 -13.38 -1.07
C LEU A 136 -13.38 -13.27 -1.29
N SER A 137 -12.77 -12.12 -0.95
CA SER A 137 -11.31 -11.94 -1.07
C SER A 137 -10.47 -12.85 -0.17
N THR A 138 -11.01 -13.31 0.96
CA THR A 138 -10.36 -14.34 1.79
C THR A 138 -10.28 -15.67 1.06
N ILE A 139 -11.34 -16.09 0.37
CA ILE A 139 -11.34 -17.36 -0.38
C ILE A 139 -10.48 -17.22 -1.64
N LEU A 140 -10.71 -16.14 -2.40
CA LEU A 140 -10.03 -15.86 -3.66
C LEU A 140 -9.64 -14.39 -3.73
N PRO A 141 -8.35 -14.04 -3.59
CA PRO A 141 -7.88 -12.65 -3.65
C PRO A 141 -8.41 -11.91 -4.88
N GLY A 142 -8.77 -10.63 -4.69
CA GLY A 142 -9.34 -9.78 -5.73
C GLY A 142 -10.85 -9.95 -5.96
N SER A 143 -11.44 -11.11 -5.67
CA SER A 143 -12.86 -11.37 -5.97
C SER A 143 -13.83 -10.45 -5.22
N GLY A 144 -13.48 -10.01 -4.00
CA GLY A 144 -14.25 -9.03 -3.25
C GLY A 144 -14.28 -7.64 -3.89
N ARG A 145 -13.17 -7.22 -4.52
CA ARG A 145 -13.12 -5.97 -5.29
C ARG A 145 -13.95 -6.08 -6.57
N MET A 146 -13.93 -7.24 -7.23
CA MET A 146 -14.76 -7.53 -8.40
C MET A 146 -16.25 -7.47 -8.05
N TYR A 147 -16.66 -8.08 -6.93
CA TYR A 147 -18.03 -8.02 -6.40
C TYR A 147 -18.50 -6.57 -6.16
N ALA A 148 -17.59 -5.73 -5.68
CA ALA A 148 -17.83 -4.33 -5.40
C ALA A 148 -17.63 -3.40 -6.61
N GLY A 149 -17.54 -3.94 -7.83
CA GLY A 149 -17.51 -3.18 -9.08
C GLY A 149 -16.11 -2.75 -9.55
N ARG A 150 -15.05 -3.04 -8.79
CA ARG A 150 -13.65 -2.69 -9.15
C ARG A 150 -12.94 -3.90 -9.73
N PHE A 151 -13.40 -4.36 -10.89
CA PHE A 151 -12.89 -5.58 -11.52
C PHE A 151 -11.38 -5.53 -11.81
N ARG A 152 -10.91 -4.41 -12.38
CA ARG A 152 -9.50 -4.23 -12.76
C ARG A 152 -8.56 -4.24 -11.55
N ASP A 153 -8.96 -3.60 -10.44
CA ASP A 153 -8.17 -3.67 -9.20
C ASP A 153 -8.18 -5.06 -8.59
N GLY A 154 -9.29 -5.81 -8.73
CA GLY A 154 -9.35 -7.21 -8.33
C GLY A 154 -8.32 -8.06 -9.08
N LEU A 155 -8.17 -7.86 -10.39
CA LEU A 155 -7.15 -8.55 -11.18
C LEU A 155 -5.73 -8.17 -10.77
N VAL A 156 -5.46 -6.88 -10.55
CA VAL A 156 -4.13 -6.40 -10.09
C VAL A 156 -3.81 -7.00 -8.71
N GLY A 157 -4.78 -7.01 -7.78
CA GLY A 157 -4.63 -7.62 -6.46
C GLY A 157 -4.30 -9.11 -6.54
N LEU A 158 -5.08 -9.87 -7.33
CA LEU A 158 -4.82 -11.28 -7.58
C LEU A 158 -3.41 -11.52 -8.17
N TRP A 159 -3.02 -10.72 -9.16
CA TRP A 159 -1.71 -10.81 -9.80
C TRP A 159 -0.56 -10.58 -8.80
N MET A 160 -0.69 -9.59 -7.90
CA MET A 160 0.32 -9.31 -6.88
C MET A 160 0.49 -10.50 -5.91
N ILE A 161 -0.60 -11.17 -5.55
CA ILE A 161 -0.55 -12.40 -4.76
C ILE A 161 0.15 -13.50 -5.55
N VAL A 162 -0.25 -13.76 -6.79
CA VAL A 162 0.32 -14.83 -7.61
C VAL A 162 1.83 -14.66 -7.80
N ILE A 163 2.31 -13.44 -8.09
CA ILE A 163 3.76 -13.19 -8.22
C ILE A 163 4.48 -13.47 -6.91
N SER A 164 4.01 -12.89 -5.80
CA SER A 164 4.70 -13.01 -4.52
C SER A 164 4.66 -14.44 -3.97
N SER A 165 3.52 -15.14 -4.13
CA SER A 165 3.37 -16.53 -3.69
C SER A 165 4.19 -17.49 -4.54
N THR A 166 4.26 -17.27 -5.86
CA THR A 166 5.10 -18.10 -6.75
C THR A 166 6.58 -17.88 -6.45
N ALA A 167 7.00 -16.66 -6.16
CA ALA A 167 8.37 -16.34 -5.74
C ALA A 167 8.71 -16.97 -4.37
N ALA A 168 7.76 -17.01 -3.43
CA ALA A 168 7.93 -17.71 -2.16
C ALA A 168 8.06 -19.23 -2.38
N TYR A 169 7.16 -19.83 -3.16
CA TYR A 169 7.16 -21.25 -3.48
C TYR A 169 8.46 -21.69 -4.16
N SER A 170 8.89 -21.00 -5.22
CA SER A 170 10.13 -21.32 -5.93
C SER A 170 11.35 -21.18 -5.03
N SER A 171 11.38 -20.19 -4.13
CA SER A 171 12.47 -20.01 -3.18
C SER A 171 12.59 -21.18 -2.19
N PHE A 172 11.47 -21.74 -1.72
CA PHE A 172 11.48 -22.92 -0.85
C PHE A 172 11.86 -24.19 -1.62
N GLN A 173 11.42 -24.35 -2.86
CA GLN A 173 11.82 -25.48 -3.71
C GLN A 173 13.33 -25.49 -3.97
N GLU A 174 13.96 -24.31 -4.05
CA GLU A 174 15.42 -24.17 -4.17
C GLU A 174 16.17 -24.26 -2.84
N ASN A 175 15.53 -24.64 -1.73
CA ASN A 175 16.08 -24.64 -0.36
C ASN A 175 16.64 -23.27 0.09
N LYS A 176 16.16 -22.16 -0.50
CA LYS A 176 16.57 -20.79 -0.15
C LYS A 176 15.63 -20.20 0.90
N ASN A 177 15.67 -20.74 2.11
CA ASN A 177 14.74 -20.40 3.20
C ASN A 177 14.63 -18.90 3.49
N ASN A 178 15.74 -18.16 3.47
CA ASN A 178 15.72 -16.71 3.72
C ASN A 178 14.90 -15.95 2.67
N LYS A 179 15.01 -16.33 1.39
CA LYS A 179 14.22 -15.73 0.30
C LYS A 179 12.76 -16.17 0.38
N GLY A 180 12.52 -17.44 0.70
CA GLY A 180 11.18 -17.99 0.92
C GLY A 180 10.43 -17.22 2.01
N ASN A 181 11.07 -16.98 3.16
CA ASN A 181 10.50 -16.21 4.26
C ASN A 181 10.20 -14.77 3.85
N PHE A 182 11.12 -14.11 3.15
CA PHE A 182 10.93 -12.74 2.66
C PHE A 182 9.70 -12.62 1.75
N PHE A 183 9.58 -13.48 0.74
CA PHE A 183 8.42 -13.45 -0.17
C PHE A 183 7.12 -13.92 0.49
N SER A 184 7.20 -14.79 1.50
CA SER A 184 6.03 -15.19 2.30
C SER A 184 5.46 -14.01 3.09
N ILE A 185 6.33 -13.18 3.69
CA ILE A 185 5.90 -11.95 4.37
C ILE A 185 5.23 -11.00 3.37
N ILE A 186 5.82 -10.79 2.19
CA ILE A 186 5.21 -9.96 1.14
C ILE A 186 3.85 -10.51 0.72
N THR A 187 3.74 -11.82 0.53
CA THR A 187 2.48 -12.48 0.16
C THR A 187 1.41 -12.24 1.22
N LEU A 188 1.75 -12.39 2.51
CA LEU A 188 0.83 -12.15 3.63
C LEU A 188 0.39 -10.67 3.70
N LEU A 189 1.30 -9.74 3.43
CA LEU A 189 0.98 -8.31 3.40
C LEU A 189 -0.02 -7.99 2.30
N PHE A 190 0.22 -8.47 1.07
CA PHE A 190 -0.73 -8.27 -0.02
C PHE A 190 -2.05 -9.00 0.25
N TYR A 191 -2.02 -10.18 0.86
CA TYR A 191 -3.22 -10.97 1.11
C TYR A 191 -4.14 -10.27 2.11
N THR A 192 -3.57 -9.77 3.22
CA THR A 192 -4.33 -8.96 4.20
C THR A 192 -4.77 -7.62 3.61
N GLY A 193 -3.94 -7.00 2.76
CA GLY A 193 -4.30 -5.81 1.99
C GLY A 193 -5.47 -6.04 1.03
N GLU A 194 -5.58 -7.20 0.39
CA GLU A 194 -6.68 -7.54 -0.50
C GLU A 194 -8.00 -7.73 0.23
N ILE A 195 -7.97 -8.36 1.41
CA ILE A 195 -9.16 -8.48 2.27
C ILE A 195 -9.63 -7.09 2.72
N TYR A 196 -8.72 -6.27 3.23
CA TYR A 196 -9.03 -4.90 3.64
C TYR A 196 -9.53 -4.04 2.48
N GLY A 197 -8.87 -4.13 1.32
CA GLY A 197 -9.20 -3.38 0.13
C GLY A 197 -10.58 -3.73 -0.45
N ALA A 198 -10.98 -5.00 -0.37
CA ALA A 198 -12.32 -5.43 -0.74
C ALA A 198 -13.38 -4.85 0.21
N TYR A 199 -13.18 -4.96 1.53
CA TYR A 199 -14.05 -4.34 2.52
C TYR A 199 -14.20 -2.83 2.27
N ARG A 200 -13.07 -2.13 2.11
CA ARG A 200 -13.02 -0.68 1.90
C ARG A 200 -13.73 -0.28 0.61
N THR A 201 -13.55 -1.05 -0.47
CA THR A 201 -14.20 -0.81 -1.75
C THR A 201 -15.72 -0.87 -1.64
N ALA A 202 -16.24 -1.95 -1.07
CA ALA A 202 -17.68 -2.14 -0.91
C ALA A 202 -18.29 -1.10 0.03
N LYS A 203 -17.54 -0.64 1.05
CA LYS A 203 -18.03 0.31 2.03
C LYS A 203 -18.01 1.77 1.56
N TYR A 204 -16.92 2.20 0.92
CA TYR A 204 -16.66 3.63 0.70
C TYR A 204 -16.60 4.04 -0.78
N TYR A 205 -16.23 3.12 -1.67
CA TYR A 205 -15.99 3.40 -3.09
C TYR A 205 -17.06 2.78 -3.97
N GLN A 206 -18.31 3.13 -3.70
CA GLN A 206 -19.44 2.78 -4.56
C GLN A 206 -19.93 4.03 -5.27
N VAL A 207 -20.33 3.90 -6.53
CA VAL A 207 -21.00 4.98 -7.25
C VAL A 207 -22.46 5.01 -6.77
N SER A 208 -22.94 6.20 -6.40
CA SER A 208 -24.35 6.37 -6.02
C SER A 208 -25.25 6.14 -7.24
N ASN A 209 -26.12 5.13 -7.19
CA ASN A 209 -27.10 4.83 -8.23
C ASN A 209 -28.32 5.78 -8.17
N ASN A 210 -28.11 7.08 -7.95
CA ASN A 210 -29.17 8.07 -8.16
C ASN A 210 -29.22 8.39 -9.66
N LYS A 211 -29.83 7.48 -10.43
CA LYS A 211 -30.48 7.80 -11.70
C LYS A 211 -31.97 7.93 -11.47
#